data_AF-A0A7D7MBL1-F1
#
_entry.id   AF-A0A7D7MBL1-F1
#
_cell.length_a   1.000
_cell.length_b   1.000
_cell.length_c   1.000
_cell.angle_alpha   90.00
_cell.angle_beta   90.00
_cell.angle_gamma   90.00
#
_symmetry.space_group_name_H-M   'P 1'
#
loop_
_entity.id
_entity.type
_entity.pdbx_description
1 polymer ?
#
loop_
_entity_poly.entity_id
_entity_poly.type
_entity_poly.pdbx_seq_one_letter_code
_entity_poly.pdbx_strand_id
1 'polypeptide(L)'
;MMEKMIFGRFIPGDSLVHRLDPRAKILFVFLFIAIVFIANNAITYAILLGFTLLSVFLSKIRLYFLINGLKPVFILMAFTFFLHLFFTQGGDLLVSIGFVDIYEEGLRQGIFISIRFLVLVFMTSILTLTTSPISITDGIEVLLGPFKRVKLPVHELALMMSISLRFIPTLMDETGKILKAQMARGSDIGSGPIKERIKAVVPLLIPLFVSAFKRAEDLATAMEVRGYRGGEGRTRYRQLNWRLIDTLSLLLLVGFAGLLWYFRS
;
A
#
# COMPACT_ATOMS: atom_id res chain seq x y z
N MET A 1 -18.51 16.11 -6.53
CA MET A 1 -17.70 16.14 -5.30
C MET A 1 -17.00 14.80 -4.97
N MET A 2 -17.27 13.68 -5.69
CA MET A 2 -16.56 12.39 -5.52
C MET A 2 -15.41 12.15 -6.53
N GLU A 3 -15.07 13.12 -7.38
CA GLU A 3 -13.94 13.00 -8.34
C GLU A 3 -12.54 13.13 -7.67
N LYS A 4 -12.48 13.41 -6.37
CA LYS A 4 -11.23 13.63 -5.62
C LYS A 4 -10.88 12.50 -4.64
N MET A 5 -11.45 11.30 -4.79
CA MET A 5 -10.91 10.15 -4.05
C MET A 5 -9.62 9.65 -4.72
N ILE A 6 -8.50 10.07 -4.13
CA ILE A 6 -7.10 9.72 -4.46
C ILE A 6 -6.79 8.29 -3.98
N PHE A 7 -7.69 7.34 -4.20
CA PHE A 7 -7.43 5.93 -3.85
C PHE A 7 -6.88 5.21 -5.08
N GLY A 8 -5.68 4.63 -4.95
CA GLY A 8 -5.19 3.56 -5.83
C GLY A 8 -4.83 3.95 -7.27
N ARG A 9 -4.51 5.21 -7.58
CA ARG A 9 -3.98 5.55 -8.91
C ARG A 9 -2.57 5.01 -9.06
N PHE A 10 -2.48 3.84 -9.66
CA PHE A 10 -1.34 3.48 -10.51
C PHE A 10 -1.10 4.64 -11.48
N ILE A 11 0.10 5.19 -11.45
CA ILE A 11 0.51 6.22 -12.40
C ILE A 11 1.12 5.47 -13.58
N PRO A 12 0.51 5.51 -14.77
CA PRO A 12 1.13 4.93 -15.94
C PRO A 12 2.44 5.67 -16.22
N GLY A 13 3.53 4.91 -16.30
CA GLY A 13 4.87 5.41 -16.52
C GLY A 13 5.77 4.32 -17.07
N ASP A 14 6.86 4.72 -17.73
CA ASP A 14 7.75 3.82 -18.47
C ASP A 14 9.12 3.60 -17.81
N SER A 15 9.25 3.88 -16.51
CA SER A 15 10.55 3.72 -15.84
C SER A 15 10.96 2.25 -15.68
N LEU A 16 12.25 2.02 -15.41
CA LEU A 16 12.77 0.66 -15.15
C LEU A 16 11.97 -0.03 -14.04
N VAL A 17 11.60 0.72 -13.00
CA VAL A 17 10.78 0.22 -11.90
C VAL A 17 9.36 -0.08 -12.36
N HIS A 18 8.75 0.66 -13.29
CA HIS A 18 7.41 0.32 -13.79
C HIS A 18 7.40 -1.00 -14.57
N ARG A 19 8.49 -1.31 -15.28
CA ARG A 19 8.62 -2.50 -16.16
C ARG A 19 8.92 -3.80 -15.42
N LEU A 20 9.30 -3.74 -14.14
CA LEU A 20 9.52 -4.93 -13.32
C LEU A 20 8.22 -5.73 -13.13
N ASP A 21 8.38 -7.04 -12.99
CA ASP A 21 7.28 -7.94 -12.69
C ASP A 21 6.71 -7.62 -11.29
N PRO A 22 5.37 -7.53 -11.15
CA PRO A 22 4.70 -7.28 -9.87
C PRO A 22 5.17 -8.19 -8.73
N ARG A 23 5.45 -9.47 -9.02
CA ARG A 23 5.88 -10.42 -7.98
C ARG A 23 7.26 -10.07 -7.42
N ALA A 24 8.17 -9.61 -8.29
CA ALA A 24 9.51 -9.20 -7.90
C ALA A 24 9.45 -7.92 -7.07
N LYS A 25 8.60 -6.96 -7.43
CA LYS A 25 8.40 -5.73 -6.63
C LYS A 25 7.82 -6.01 -5.25
N ILE A 26 6.81 -6.89 -5.16
CA ILE A 26 6.19 -7.27 -3.87
C ILE A 26 7.24 -7.93 -2.97
N LEU A 27 7.97 -8.93 -3.50
CA LEU A 27 9.06 -9.58 -2.77
C LEU A 27 10.15 -8.58 -2.38
N PHE A 28 10.53 -7.68 -3.28
CA PHE A 28 11.53 -6.66 -3.03
C PHE A 28 11.13 -5.75 -1.88
N VAL A 29 9.89 -5.23 -1.86
CA VAL A 29 9.41 -4.37 -0.76
C VAL A 29 9.30 -5.17 0.54
N PHE A 30 8.80 -6.40 0.50
CA PHE A 30 8.68 -7.24 1.69
C PHE A 30 10.06 -7.52 2.32
N LEU A 31 11.04 -7.91 1.51
CA LEU A 31 12.41 -8.14 1.96
C LEU A 31 13.07 -6.83 2.42
N PHE A 32 12.83 -5.72 1.71
CA PHE A 32 13.36 -4.41 2.10
C PHE A 32 12.85 -3.99 3.48
N ILE A 33 11.57 -4.21 3.80
CA ILE A 33 11.01 -3.95 5.13
C ILE A 33 11.81 -4.73 6.19
N ALA A 34 12.11 -6.01 5.96
CA ALA A 34 12.91 -6.81 6.89
C ALA A 34 14.35 -6.30 7.03
N ILE A 35 14.99 -5.92 5.91
CA ILE A 35 16.37 -5.40 5.88
C ILE A 35 16.51 -4.08 6.64
N VAL A 36 15.50 -3.22 6.60
CA VAL A 36 15.51 -1.93 7.32
C VAL A 36 15.70 -2.10 8.84
N PHE A 37 15.26 -3.21 9.43
CA PHE A 37 15.45 -3.49 10.86
C PHE A 37 16.88 -3.93 11.23
N ILE A 38 17.72 -4.26 10.25
CA ILE A 38 19.12 -4.64 10.48
C ILE A 38 19.99 -3.41 10.80
N ALA A 39 19.59 -2.21 10.37
CA ALA A 39 20.34 -0.98 10.57
C ALA A 39 20.33 -0.48 12.02
N ASN A 40 21.52 -0.24 12.58
CA ASN A 40 21.76 0.22 13.95
C ASN A 40 22.61 1.50 14.04
N ASN A 41 23.38 1.83 13.01
CA ASN A 41 24.40 2.89 13.04
C ASN A 41 24.07 4.01 12.04
N ALA A 42 24.62 5.21 12.25
CA ALA A 42 24.43 6.35 11.37
C ALA A 42 24.81 6.05 9.90
N ILE A 43 25.90 5.29 9.69
CA ILE A 43 26.36 4.85 8.37
C ILE A 43 25.31 3.95 7.70
N THR A 44 24.76 2.98 8.43
CA THR A 44 23.73 2.07 7.89
C THR A 44 22.44 2.80 7.50
N TYR A 45 22.03 3.81 8.28
CA TYR A 45 20.90 4.67 7.93
C TYR A 45 21.18 5.58 6.73
N ALA A 46 22.39 6.12 6.61
CA ALA A 46 22.79 6.89 5.44
C ALA A 46 22.76 6.04 4.16
N ILE A 47 23.25 4.79 4.23
CA ILE A 47 23.20 3.81 3.14
C ILE A 47 21.74 3.49 2.77
N LEU A 48 20.86 3.24 3.75
CA LEU A 48 19.42 3.03 3.52
C LEU A 48 18.75 4.21 2.82
N LEU A 49 19.03 5.42 3.29
CA LEU A 49 18.47 6.64 2.73
C LEU A 49 18.97 6.85 1.29
N GLY A 50 20.27 6.68 1.05
CA GLY A 50 20.86 6.77 -0.29
C GLY A 50 20.27 5.76 -1.27
N PHE A 51 20.10 4.52 -0.85
CA PHE A 51 19.47 3.47 -1.66
C PHE A 51 18.01 3.79 -2.00
N THR A 52 17.27 4.34 -1.03
CA THR A 52 15.88 4.73 -1.23
C THR A 52 15.77 5.90 -2.21
N LEU A 53 16.63 6.93 -2.07
CA LEU A 53 16.67 8.05 -3.00
C LEU A 53 17.04 7.60 -4.42
N LEU A 54 18.01 6.69 -4.57
CA LEU A 54 18.34 6.09 -5.86
C LEU A 54 17.13 5.38 -6.47
N SER A 55 16.38 4.62 -5.65
CA SER A 55 15.18 3.92 -6.10
C SER A 55 14.06 4.88 -6.51
N VAL A 56 13.86 5.99 -5.80
CA VAL A 56 12.93 7.07 -6.19
C VAL A 56 13.36 7.68 -7.53
N PHE A 57 14.65 7.96 -7.71
CA PHE A 57 15.20 8.52 -8.94
C PHE A 57 15.00 7.58 -10.13
N LEU A 58 15.35 6.30 -9.98
CA LEU A 58 15.15 5.26 -11.00
C LEU A 58 13.67 5.03 -11.34
N SER A 59 12.78 5.27 -10.36
CA SER A 59 11.33 5.16 -10.56
C SER A 59 10.76 6.27 -11.44
N LYS A 60 11.47 7.40 -11.61
CA LYS A 60 11.02 8.60 -12.36
C LYS A 60 9.62 9.10 -11.94
N ILE A 61 9.27 8.90 -10.67
CA ILE A 61 7.99 9.38 -10.11
C ILE A 61 8.17 10.85 -9.73
N ARG A 62 7.17 11.69 -10.00
CA ARG A 62 7.19 13.09 -9.57
C ARG A 62 7.18 13.14 -8.04
N LEU A 63 8.17 13.82 -7.45
CA LEU A 63 8.32 13.97 -5.99
C LEU A 63 7.04 14.48 -5.30
N TYR A 64 6.24 15.28 -6.00
CA TYR A 64 4.93 15.74 -5.51
C TYR A 64 4.01 14.61 -5.03
N PHE A 65 3.94 13.48 -5.75
CA PHE A 65 3.11 12.34 -5.34
C PHE A 65 3.67 11.65 -4.09
N LEU A 66 5.00 11.56 -3.99
CA LEU A 66 5.68 10.95 -2.87
C LEU A 66 5.51 11.78 -1.59
N ILE A 67 5.65 13.11 -1.70
CA ILE A 67 5.46 14.05 -0.58
C ILE A 67 4.00 14.07 -0.13
N ASN A 68 3.04 13.97 -1.05
CA ASN A 68 1.62 13.85 -0.67
C ASN A 68 1.33 12.55 0.08
N GLY A 69 1.98 11.44 -0.29
CA GLY A 69 1.90 10.18 0.47
C GLY A 69 2.50 10.30 1.87
N LEU A 70 3.49 11.19 2.05
CA LEU A 70 4.12 11.45 3.34
C LEU A 70 3.24 12.28 4.29
N LYS A 71 2.27 13.07 3.79
CA LYS A 71 1.43 13.96 4.63
C LYS A 71 0.81 13.29 5.87
N PRO A 72 0.08 12.16 5.77
CA PRO A 72 -0.47 11.50 6.95
C PRO A 72 0.62 10.91 7.84
N VAL A 73 1.73 10.44 7.27
CA VAL A 73 2.83 9.83 8.03
C VAL A 73 3.72 10.87 8.71
N PHE A 74 3.76 12.10 8.20
CA PHE A 74 4.54 13.19 8.78
C PHE A 74 4.06 13.52 10.20
N ILE A 75 2.75 13.45 10.45
CA ILE A 75 2.17 13.63 11.79
C ILE A 75 2.69 12.54 12.73
N LEU A 76 2.63 11.27 12.30
CA LEU A 76 3.14 10.14 13.09
C LEU A 76 4.64 10.26 13.34
N MET A 77 5.42 10.60 12.31
CA MET A 77 6.87 10.77 12.38
C MET A 77 7.25 11.87 13.35
N ALA A 78 6.64 13.05 13.24
CA ALA A 78 6.85 14.16 14.16
C ALA A 78 6.48 13.77 15.60
N PHE A 79 5.33 13.12 15.78
CA PHE A 79 4.89 12.64 17.09
C PHE A 79 5.90 11.66 17.71
N THR A 80 6.37 10.66 16.94
CA THR A 80 7.37 9.70 17.41
C THR A 80 8.73 10.35 17.68
N PHE A 81 9.13 11.33 16.86
CA PHE A 81 10.36 12.08 17.06
C PHE A 81 10.34 12.85 18.38
N PHE A 82 9.27 13.59 18.65
CA PHE A 82 9.11 14.32 19.91
C PHE A 82 8.99 13.39 21.12
N LEU A 83 8.31 12.25 20.98
CA LEU A 83 8.29 11.23 22.04
C LEU A 83 9.70 10.76 22.38
N HIS A 84 10.52 10.41 21.38
CA HIS A 84 11.90 10.00 21.65
C HIS A 84 12.75 11.14 22.21
N LEU A 85 12.57 12.36 21.71
CA LEU A 85 13.31 13.54 22.18
C LEU A 85 13.07 13.83 23.67
N PHE A 86 11.84 13.64 24.16
CA PHE A 86 11.45 14.01 25.53
C PHE A 86 11.42 12.84 26.52
N PHE A 87 11.16 11.60 26.06
CA PHE A 87 10.97 10.44 26.95
C PHE A 87 12.13 9.44 26.90
N THR A 88 13.05 9.54 25.94
CA THR A 88 14.22 8.66 25.91
C THR A 88 15.38 9.32 26.64
N GLN A 89 15.72 8.74 27.79
CA GLN A 89 16.83 9.20 28.63
C GLN A 89 18.04 8.29 28.40
N GLY A 90 19.20 8.86 28.08
CA GLY A 90 20.43 8.10 27.86
C GLY A 90 21.54 8.88 27.15
N GLY A 91 22.79 8.63 27.55
CA GLY A 91 23.95 9.37 27.04
C GLY A 91 24.11 10.75 27.67
N ASP A 92 24.85 11.62 26.99
CA ASP A 92 25.16 12.97 27.50
C ASP A 92 23.93 13.89 27.41
N LEU A 93 23.78 14.74 28.42
CA LEU A 93 22.76 15.77 28.48
C LEU A 93 23.15 16.91 27.52
N LEU A 94 22.40 17.06 26.42
CA LEU A 94 22.66 18.11 25.44
C LEU A 94 22.10 19.45 25.90
N VAL A 95 20.84 19.44 26.34
CA VAL A 95 20.10 20.64 26.71
C VAL A 95 19.11 20.30 27.83
N SER A 96 19.16 21.03 28.94
CA SER A 96 18.13 21.00 29.98
C SER A 96 17.35 22.30 29.93
N ILE A 97 16.05 22.22 29.64
CA ILE A 97 15.12 23.34 29.72
C ILE A 97 14.08 23.01 30.80
N GLY A 98 14.39 23.38 32.04
CA GLY A 98 13.48 23.28 33.18
C GLY A 98 13.00 21.85 33.46
N PHE A 99 11.77 21.52 33.06
CA PHE A 99 11.14 20.21 33.25
C PHE A 99 11.46 19.18 32.16
N VAL A 100 12.21 19.57 31.13
CA VAL A 100 12.48 18.72 29.96
C VAL A 100 13.98 18.65 29.71
N ASP A 101 14.51 17.45 29.86
CA ASP A 101 15.92 17.14 29.59
C ASP A 101 16.02 16.41 28.25
N ILE A 102 16.81 16.98 27.34
CA ILE A 102 17.08 16.40 26.03
C ILE A 102 18.43 15.69 26.08
N TYR A 103 18.39 14.39 25.91
CA TYR A 103 19.55 13.50 25.89
C TYR A 103 20.01 13.22 24.45
N GLU A 104 21.32 12.98 24.25
CA GLU A 104 21.87 12.62 22.94
C GLU A 104 21.18 11.39 22.35
N GLU A 105 20.94 10.35 23.16
CA GLU A 105 20.33 9.12 22.70
C GLU A 105 18.88 9.34 22.23
N GLY A 106 18.13 10.22 22.90
CA GLY A 106 16.78 10.58 22.50
C GLY A 106 16.73 11.28 21.15
N LEU A 107 17.67 12.21 20.90
CA LEU A 107 17.82 12.84 19.59
C LEU A 107 18.23 11.83 18.52
N ARG A 108 19.22 10.98 18.81
CA ARG A 108 19.72 9.96 17.88
C ARG A 108 18.61 8.97 17.49
N GLN A 109 17.89 8.41 18.46
CA GLN A 109 16.79 7.48 18.20
C GLN A 109 15.62 8.15 17.47
N GLY A 110 15.28 9.39 17.84
CA GLY A 110 14.27 10.18 17.14
C GLY A 110 14.60 10.32 15.65
N ILE A 111 15.84 10.69 15.31
CA ILE A 111 16.30 10.79 13.93
C ILE A 111 16.25 9.43 13.23
N PHE A 112 16.79 8.38 13.83
CA PHE A 112 16.85 7.04 13.24
C PHE A 112 15.47 6.46 12.95
N ILE A 113 14.53 6.59 13.87
CA ILE A 113 13.15 6.13 13.69
C ILE A 113 12.43 6.96 12.63
N SER A 114 12.68 8.26 12.59
CA SER A 114 12.12 9.14 11.55
C SER A 114 12.60 8.76 10.15
N ILE A 115 13.91 8.54 9.99
CA ILE A 115 14.50 8.05 8.73
C ILE A 115 13.92 6.67 8.37
N ARG A 116 13.77 5.77 9.35
CA ARG A 116 13.18 4.44 9.16
C ARG A 116 11.77 4.54 8.57
N PHE A 117 10.90 5.35 9.16
CA PHE A 117 9.56 5.59 8.65
C PHE A 117 9.59 6.17 7.23
N LEU A 118 10.41 7.19 6.99
CA LEU A 118 10.53 7.83 5.68
C LEU A 118 10.91 6.82 4.59
N VAL A 119 11.92 6.00 4.85
CA VAL A 119 12.41 4.99 3.91
C VAL A 119 11.34 3.92 3.60
N LEU A 120 10.64 3.42 4.63
CA LEU A 120 9.55 2.45 4.46
C LEU A 120 8.38 3.03 3.66
N VAL A 121 7.97 4.26 3.98
CA VAL A 121 6.88 4.95 3.27
C VAL A 121 7.23 5.18 1.82
N PHE A 122 8.47 5.61 1.53
CA PHE A 122 8.89 5.84 0.16
C PHE A 122 8.89 4.56 -0.66
N MET A 123 9.43 3.46 -0.14
CA MET A 123 9.42 2.18 -0.88
C MET A 123 8.02 1.61 -1.09
N THR A 124 7.17 1.63 -0.07
CA THR A 124 5.79 1.16 -0.22
C THR A 124 4.96 2.05 -1.15
N SER A 125 5.23 3.36 -1.16
CA SER A 125 4.62 4.31 -2.10
C SER A 125 5.06 4.03 -3.54
N ILE A 126 6.35 3.73 -3.78
CA ILE A 126 6.83 3.34 -5.11
C ILE A 126 6.07 2.09 -5.60
N LEU A 127 5.90 1.06 -4.77
CA LEU A 127 5.14 -0.14 -5.17
C LEU A 127 3.70 0.21 -5.56
N THR A 128 3.02 1.00 -4.73
CA THR A 128 1.61 1.38 -4.91
C THR A 128 1.40 2.28 -6.13
N LEU A 129 2.33 3.19 -6.41
CA LEU A 129 2.24 4.12 -7.55
C LEU A 129 2.67 3.48 -8.87
N THR A 130 3.61 2.53 -8.85
CA THR A 130 4.18 1.92 -10.06
C THR A 130 3.54 0.58 -10.43
N THR A 131 2.58 0.08 -9.66
CA THR A 131 1.95 -1.24 -9.90
C THR A 131 0.44 -1.15 -9.74
N SER A 132 -0.30 -1.57 -10.75
CA SER A 132 -1.77 -1.57 -10.68
C SER A 132 -2.30 -2.54 -9.61
N PRO A 133 -3.41 -2.22 -8.91
CA PRO A 133 -3.99 -3.11 -7.90
C PRO A 133 -4.29 -4.52 -8.42
N ILE A 134 -4.74 -4.63 -9.69
CA ILE A 134 -4.99 -5.92 -10.34
C ILE A 134 -3.68 -6.69 -10.51
N SER A 135 -2.61 -6.01 -10.97
CA SER A 135 -1.27 -6.62 -11.08
C SER A 135 -0.73 -7.09 -9.72
N ILE A 136 -1.00 -6.35 -8.64
CA ILE A 136 -0.62 -6.75 -7.28
C ILE A 136 -1.35 -8.04 -6.89
N THR A 137 -2.65 -8.11 -7.17
CA THR A 137 -3.46 -9.32 -6.90
C THR A 137 -2.94 -10.53 -7.68
N ASP A 138 -2.65 -10.36 -8.98
CA ASP A 138 -2.05 -11.42 -9.80
C ASP A 138 -0.69 -11.87 -9.25
N GLY A 139 0.14 -10.93 -8.79
CA GLY A 139 1.43 -11.21 -8.17
C GLY A 139 1.29 -11.99 -6.86
N ILE A 140 0.37 -11.58 -5.98
CA ILE A 140 0.06 -12.28 -4.73
C ILE A 140 -0.46 -13.69 -5.00
N GLU A 141 -1.33 -13.89 -6.00
CA GLU A 141 -1.84 -15.22 -6.36
C GLU A 141 -0.69 -16.18 -6.73
N VAL A 142 0.29 -15.71 -7.51
CA VAL A 142 1.45 -16.53 -7.89
C VAL A 142 2.36 -16.79 -6.68
N LEU A 143 2.63 -15.76 -5.86
CA LEU A 143 3.46 -15.90 -4.66
C LEU A 143 2.84 -16.82 -3.61
N LEU A 144 1.50 -16.83 -3.49
CA LEU A 144 0.78 -17.72 -2.61
C LEU A 144 0.54 -19.12 -3.20
N GLY A 145 0.85 -19.33 -4.48
CA GLY A 145 0.69 -20.61 -5.19
C GLY A 145 1.25 -21.84 -4.45
N PRO A 146 2.43 -21.79 -3.80
CA PRO A 146 2.97 -22.92 -3.03
C PRO A 146 2.07 -23.35 -1.85
N PHE A 147 1.31 -22.42 -1.27
CA PHE A 147 0.40 -22.69 -0.16
C PHE A 147 -0.85 -23.48 -0.58
N LYS A 148 -1.08 -23.70 -1.88
CA LYS A 148 -2.10 -24.64 -2.38
C LYS A 148 -1.89 -26.05 -1.80
N ARG A 149 -0.64 -26.46 -1.52
CA ARG A 149 -0.34 -27.75 -0.88
C ARG A 149 -0.90 -27.87 0.54
N VAL A 150 -1.08 -26.74 1.21
CA VAL A 150 -1.68 -26.64 2.55
C VAL A 150 -3.20 -26.43 2.47
N LYS A 151 -3.82 -26.77 1.32
CA LYS A 151 -5.26 -26.61 1.04
C LYS A 151 -5.77 -25.17 1.12
N LEU A 152 -4.89 -24.18 0.89
CA LEU A 152 -5.29 -22.78 0.81
C LEU A 152 -5.91 -22.48 -0.58
N PRO A 153 -7.15 -21.94 -0.67
CA PRO A 153 -7.85 -21.68 -1.92
C PRO A 153 -7.36 -20.40 -2.60
N VAL A 154 -6.10 -20.41 -3.06
CA VAL A 154 -5.41 -19.23 -3.60
C VAL A 154 -6.12 -18.66 -4.84
N HIS A 155 -6.67 -19.53 -5.69
CA HIS A 155 -7.31 -19.11 -6.93
C HIS A 155 -8.63 -18.39 -6.67
N GLU A 156 -9.43 -18.93 -5.75
CA GLU A 156 -10.72 -18.39 -5.34
C GLU A 156 -10.54 -17.03 -4.65
N LEU A 157 -9.51 -16.90 -3.80
CA LEU A 157 -9.14 -15.61 -3.19
C LEU A 157 -8.76 -14.57 -4.25
N ALA A 158 -7.92 -14.95 -5.23
CA ALA A 158 -7.55 -14.05 -6.33
C ALA A 158 -8.74 -13.67 -7.21
N LEU A 159 -9.66 -14.60 -7.47
CA LEU A 159 -10.90 -14.34 -8.19
C LEU A 159 -11.77 -13.33 -7.43
N MET A 160 -12.02 -13.56 -6.14
CA MET A 160 -12.82 -12.66 -5.30
C MET A 160 -12.22 -11.25 -5.27
N MET A 161 -10.89 -11.14 -5.13
CA MET A 161 -10.20 -9.85 -5.18
C MET A 161 -10.30 -9.18 -6.55
N SER A 162 -10.15 -9.93 -7.64
CA SER A 162 -10.26 -9.40 -9.01
C SER A 162 -11.67 -8.89 -9.32
N ILE A 163 -12.70 -9.63 -8.90
CA ILE A 163 -14.10 -9.24 -8.99
C ILE A 163 -14.36 -7.99 -8.16
N SER A 164 -13.86 -7.95 -6.92
CA SER A 164 -14.02 -6.80 -6.02
C SER A 164 -13.39 -5.54 -6.61
N LEU A 165 -12.13 -5.61 -7.03
CA LEU A 165 -11.42 -4.48 -7.67
C LEU A 165 -12.13 -3.98 -8.92
N ARG A 166 -12.74 -4.88 -9.71
CA ARG A 166 -13.53 -4.51 -10.89
C ARG A 166 -14.84 -3.82 -10.53
N PHE A 167 -15.52 -4.26 -9.48
CA PHE A 167 -16.82 -3.70 -9.09
C PHE A 167 -16.73 -2.43 -8.25
N ILE A 168 -15.60 -2.15 -7.58
CA ILE A 168 -15.42 -0.92 -6.79
C ILE A 168 -15.81 0.35 -7.58
N PRO A 169 -15.28 0.61 -8.80
CA PRO A 169 -15.69 1.78 -9.57
C PRO A 169 -17.18 1.81 -9.88
N THR A 170 -17.75 0.66 -10.29
CA THR A 170 -19.18 0.55 -10.61
C THR A 170 -20.06 0.83 -9.39
N LEU A 171 -19.69 0.32 -8.21
CA LEU A 171 -20.42 0.57 -6.96
C LEU A 171 -20.30 2.04 -6.52
N MET A 172 -19.16 2.68 -6.74
CA MET A 172 -18.99 4.11 -6.48
C MET A 172 -19.89 4.97 -7.39
N ASP A 173 -19.99 4.63 -8.67
CA ASP A 173 -20.88 5.30 -9.61
C ASP A 173 -22.35 5.11 -9.24
N GLU A 174 -22.74 3.89 -8.86
CA GLU A 174 -24.08 3.57 -8.38
C GLU A 174 -24.43 4.35 -7.10
N THR A 175 -23.50 4.38 -6.14
CA THR A 175 -23.62 5.18 -4.92
C THR A 175 -23.84 6.65 -5.25
N GLY A 176 -23.08 7.20 -6.21
CA GLY A 176 -23.25 8.57 -6.68
C GLY A 176 -24.61 8.85 -7.32
N LYS A 177 -25.17 7.88 -8.07
CA LYS A 177 -26.52 7.99 -8.65
C LYS A 177 -27.61 7.95 -7.59
N ILE A 178 -27.54 6.98 -6.67
CA ILE A 178 -28.51 6.85 -5.57
C ILE A 178 -28.46 8.09 -4.68
N LEU A 179 -27.27 8.60 -4.36
CA LEU A 179 -27.10 9.82 -3.58
C LEU A 179 -27.82 11.01 -4.23
N LYS A 180 -27.59 11.26 -5.53
CA LYS A 180 -28.27 12.33 -6.26
C LYS A 180 -29.79 12.14 -6.31
N ALA A 181 -30.27 10.91 -6.47
CA ALA A 181 -31.70 10.60 -6.47
C ALA A 181 -32.36 10.83 -5.10
N GLN A 182 -31.69 10.48 -4.00
CA GLN A 182 -32.19 10.75 -2.65
C GLN A 182 -32.20 12.25 -2.34
N MET A 183 -31.16 12.98 -2.75
CA MET A 183 -31.14 14.45 -2.64
C MET A 183 -32.28 15.11 -3.42
N ALA A 184 -32.60 14.62 -4.62
CA ALA A 184 -33.74 15.11 -5.41
C ALA A 184 -35.10 14.82 -4.75
N ARG A 185 -35.18 13.79 -3.88
CA ARG A 185 -36.36 13.44 -3.08
C ARG A 185 -36.42 14.19 -1.74
N GLY A 186 -35.54 15.18 -1.52
CA GLY A 186 -35.52 15.99 -0.31
C GLY A 186 -34.75 15.36 0.87
N SER A 187 -33.99 14.28 0.65
CA SER A 187 -33.12 13.72 1.69
C SER A 187 -31.84 14.55 1.82
N ASP A 188 -31.69 15.24 2.95
CA ASP A 188 -30.43 15.89 3.31
C ASP A 188 -29.56 14.92 4.11
N ILE A 189 -28.51 14.42 3.45
CA ILE A 189 -27.59 13.41 4.00
C ILE A 189 -26.40 14.09 4.72
N GLY A 190 -26.21 15.40 4.53
CA GLY A 190 -25.04 16.15 5.02
C GLY A 190 -25.32 17.05 6.22
N SER A 191 -26.56 17.47 6.46
CA SER A 191 -26.92 18.36 7.56
C SER A 191 -27.56 17.64 8.75
N GLY A 192 -27.73 18.34 9.87
CA GLY A 192 -28.40 17.81 11.07
C GLY A 192 -27.51 17.03 12.05
N PRO A 193 -28.07 16.68 13.23
CA PRO A 193 -27.41 15.87 14.26
C PRO A 193 -27.04 14.47 13.77
N ILE A 194 -26.03 13.86 14.39
CA ILE A 194 -25.48 12.53 14.02
C ILE A 194 -26.58 11.47 13.87
N LYS A 195 -27.61 11.49 14.72
CA LYS A 195 -28.74 10.55 14.68
C LYS A 195 -29.55 10.65 13.38
N GLU A 196 -29.75 11.84 12.86
CA GLU A 196 -30.47 12.08 11.60
C GLU A 196 -29.61 11.67 10.40
N ARG A 197 -28.30 11.96 10.46
CA ARG A 197 -27.35 11.50 9.44
C ARG A 197 -27.30 9.97 9.32
N ILE A 198 -27.29 9.25 10.44
CA ILE A 198 -27.31 7.77 10.43
C ILE A 198 -28.60 7.26 9.77
N LYS A 199 -29.75 7.85 10.09
CA LYS A 199 -31.03 7.49 9.46
C LYS A 199 -31.03 7.79 7.95
N ALA A 200 -30.40 8.89 7.54
CA ALA A 200 -30.28 9.29 6.13
C ALA A 200 -29.38 8.36 5.29
N VAL A 201 -28.54 7.53 5.91
CA VAL A 201 -27.70 6.54 5.21
C VAL A 201 -28.49 5.28 4.84
N VAL A 202 -29.55 4.93 5.58
CA VAL A 202 -30.34 3.70 5.33
C VAL A 202 -30.95 3.68 3.91
N PRO A 203 -31.58 4.76 3.40
CA PRO A 203 -32.09 4.83 2.02
C PRO A 203 -31.02 4.73 0.93
N LEU A 204 -29.74 4.93 1.27
CA LEU A 204 -28.61 4.73 0.36
C LEU A 204 -28.14 3.28 0.39
N LEU A 205 -28.03 2.68 1.58
CA LEU A 205 -27.51 1.32 1.75
C LEU A 205 -28.45 0.26 1.17
N ILE A 206 -29.75 0.33 1.45
CA ILE A 206 -30.68 -0.72 1.03
C ILE A 206 -30.66 -0.92 -0.51
N PRO A 207 -30.83 0.14 -1.35
CA PRO A 207 -30.78 -0.02 -2.80
C PRO A 207 -29.40 -0.47 -3.31
N LEU A 208 -28.32 -0.02 -2.67
CA LEU A 208 -26.97 -0.42 -3.02
C LEU A 208 -26.75 -1.93 -2.78
N PHE A 209 -27.22 -2.46 -1.65
CA PHE A 209 -27.16 -3.89 -1.36
C PHE A 209 -27.98 -4.70 -2.37
N VAL A 210 -29.23 -4.31 -2.65
CA VAL A 210 -30.07 -4.99 -3.63
C VAL A 210 -29.40 -5.01 -5.01
N SER A 211 -28.83 -3.88 -5.45
CA SER A 211 -28.08 -3.78 -6.70
C SER A 211 -26.84 -4.68 -6.71
N ALA A 212 -26.09 -4.73 -5.60
CA ALA A 212 -24.90 -5.57 -5.48
C ALA A 212 -25.25 -7.08 -5.52
N PHE A 213 -26.32 -7.50 -4.82
CA PHE A 213 -26.79 -8.89 -4.86
C PHE A 213 -27.24 -9.30 -6.26
N LYS A 214 -28.03 -8.45 -6.92
CA LYS A 214 -28.46 -8.72 -8.30
C LYS A 214 -27.26 -8.88 -9.24
N ARG A 215 -26.26 -8.00 -9.15
CA ARG A 215 -25.03 -8.11 -9.94
C ARG A 215 -24.24 -9.37 -9.63
N ALA A 216 -24.21 -9.81 -8.37
CA ALA A 216 -23.55 -11.04 -7.99
C ALA A 216 -24.24 -12.27 -8.61
N GLU A 217 -25.57 -12.31 -8.60
CA GLU A 217 -26.39 -13.36 -9.23
C GLU A 217 -26.24 -13.38 -10.75
N ASP A 218 -26.32 -12.20 -11.39
CA ASP A 218 -26.10 -12.05 -12.83
C ASP A 218 -24.68 -12.51 -13.23
N LEU A 219 -23.66 -12.13 -12.44
CA LEU A 219 -22.28 -12.55 -12.69
C LEU A 219 -22.10 -14.05 -12.50
N ALA A 220 -22.66 -14.63 -11.42
CA ALA A 220 -22.57 -16.07 -11.17
C ALA A 220 -23.22 -16.87 -12.30
N THR A 221 -24.44 -16.51 -12.69
CA THR A 221 -25.16 -17.14 -13.81
C THR A 221 -24.36 -17.01 -15.11
N ALA A 222 -23.81 -15.82 -15.40
CA ALA A 222 -22.98 -15.60 -16.59
C ALA A 222 -21.67 -16.41 -16.56
N MET A 223 -21.09 -16.63 -15.38
CA MET A 223 -19.89 -17.46 -15.20
C MET A 223 -20.21 -18.95 -15.46
N GLU A 224 -21.34 -19.44 -14.95
CA GLU A 224 -21.80 -20.82 -15.18
C GLU A 224 -22.10 -21.09 -16.65
N VAL A 225 -22.81 -20.17 -17.34
CA VAL A 225 -23.10 -20.28 -18.78
C VAL A 225 -21.81 -20.28 -19.62
N ARG A 226 -20.75 -19.59 -19.16
CA ARG A 226 -19.41 -19.63 -19.79
C ARG A 226 -18.58 -20.84 -19.39
N GLY A 227 -19.15 -21.80 -18.65
CA GLY A 227 -18.49 -23.04 -18.24
C GLY A 227 -17.46 -22.87 -17.12
N TYR A 228 -17.60 -21.85 -16.26
CA TYR A 228 -16.73 -21.73 -15.09
C TYR A 228 -17.01 -22.86 -14.09
N ARG A 229 -16.00 -23.70 -13.81
CA ARG A 229 -16.08 -24.88 -12.91
C ARG A 229 -15.03 -24.85 -11.79
N GLY A 230 -14.59 -23.67 -11.36
CA GLY A 230 -13.52 -23.53 -10.36
C GLY A 230 -12.10 -23.50 -10.96
N GLY A 231 -11.06 -23.48 -10.12
CA GLY A 231 -9.68 -23.15 -10.52
C GLY A 231 -8.83 -24.25 -11.16
N GLU A 232 -9.21 -25.52 -11.02
CA GLU A 232 -8.41 -26.64 -11.51
C GLU A 232 -8.48 -26.79 -13.04
N GLY A 233 -7.35 -27.12 -13.67
CA GLY A 233 -7.27 -27.32 -15.11
C GLY A 233 -7.44 -26.07 -15.99
N ARG A 234 -7.53 -24.87 -15.39
CA ARG A 234 -7.72 -23.61 -16.14
C ARG A 234 -6.41 -23.05 -16.69
N THR A 235 -6.47 -22.51 -17.90
CA THR A 235 -5.40 -21.68 -18.48
C THR A 235 -5.55 -20.22 -18.07
N ARG A 236 -4.46 -19.46 -18.13
CA ARG A 236 -4.43 -18.02 -17.79
C ARG A 236 -4.16 -17.18 -19.03
N TYR A 237 -5.04 -16.21 -19.27
CA TYR A 237 -4.87 -15.21 -20.32
C TYR A 237 -3.76 -14.20 -19.98
N ARG A 238 -3.80 -13.65 -18.75
CA ARG A 238 -2.76 -12.75 -18.27
C ARG A 238 -1.67 -13.55 -17.58
N GLN A 239 -0.49 -13.60 -18.19
CA GLN A 239 0.68 -14.27 -17.64
C GLN A 239 1.72 -13.25 -17.20
N LEU A 240 2.32 -13.51 -16.03
CA LEU A 240 3.41 -12.71 -15.49
C LEU A 240 4.74 -13.23 -16.05
N ASN A 241 5.45 -12.39 -16.79
CA ASN A 241 6.69 -12.77 -17.48
C ASN A 241 7.89 -12.36 -16.65
N TRP A 242 8.61 -13.35 -16.11
CA TRP A 242 9.81 -13.10 -15.31
C TRP A 242 10.94 -12.76 -16.26
N ARG A 243 11.56 -11.61 -16.07
CA ARG A 243 12.70 -11.13 -16.88
C ARG A 243 13.97 -11.13 -16.04
N LEU A 244 15.12 -11.09 -16.72
CA LEU A 244 16.43 -11.02 -16.06
C LEU A 244 16.57 -9.79 -15.15
N ILE A 245 15.89 -8.70 -15.48
CA ILE A 245 15.87 -7.47 -14.68
C ILE A 245 15.23 -7.72 -13.30
N ASP A 246 14.24 -8.62 -13.22
CA ASP A 246 13.56 -8.97 -11.98
C ASP A 246 14.50 -9.74 -11.04
N THR A 247 15.22 -10.75 -11.57
CA THR A 247 16.27 -11.46 -10.81
C THR A 247 17.38 -10.50 -10.38
N LEU A 248 17.81 -9.60 -11.27
CA LEU A 248 18.85 -8.63 -10.96
C LEU A 248 18.41 -7.70 -9.82
N SER A 249 17.15 -7.25 -9.80
CA SER A 249 16.63 -6.39 -8.74
C SER A 249 16.64 -7.05 -7.36
N LEU A 250 16.32 -8.36 -7.30
CA LEU A 250 16.35 -9.12 -6.06
C LEU A 250 17.78 -9.43 -5.62
N LEU A 251 18.68 -9.78 -6.56
CA LEU A 251 20.10 -9.98 -6.25
C LEU A 251 20.76 -8.69 -5.75
N LEU A 252 20.40 -7.55 -6.35
CA LEU A 252 20.85 -6.24 -5.90
C LEU A 252 20.40 -5.98 -4.46
N LEU A 253 19.16 -6.34 -4.11
CA LEU A 253 18.65 -6.22 -2.74
C LEU A 253 19.40 -7.13 -1.75
N VAL A 254 19.74 -8.35 -2.15
CA VAL A 254 20.55 -9.26 -1.32
C VAL A 254 21.97 -8.73 -1.12
N GLY A 255 22.61 -8.22 -2.18
CA GLY A 255 23.91 -7.56 -2.08
C GLY A 255 23.86 -6.32 -1.17
N PHE A 256 22.80 -5.55 -1.28
CA PHE A 256 22.53 -4.41 -0.40
C PHE A 256 22.38 -4.82 1.07
N ALA A 257 21.68 -5.93 1.35
CA ALA A 257 21.56 -6.49 2.70
C ALA A 257 22.93 -6.93 3.25
N GLY A 258 23.76 -7.59 2.43
CA GLY A 258 25.12 -7.98 2.81
C GLY A 258 26.01 -6.77 3.13
N LEU A 259 25.91 -5.71 2.32
CA LEU A 259 26.64 -4.45 2.57
C LEU A 259 26.18 -3.78 3.87
N LEU A 260 24.87 -3.72 4.13
CA LEU A 260 24.35 -3.21 5.40
C LEU A 260 24.81 -4.04 6.60
N TRP A 261 24.87 -5.37 6.45
CA TRP A 261 25.35 -6.23 7.52
C TRP A 261 26.84 -6.03 7.81
N TYR A 262 27.66 -5.82 6.77
CA TYR A 262 29.09 -5.51 6.92
C TYR A 262 29.33 -4.19 7.66
N PHE A 263 28.59 -3.12 7.33
CA PHE A 263 28.71 -1.82 8.02
C PHE A 263 27.98 -1.75 9.37
N ARG A 264 27.17 -2.77 9.68
CA ARG A 264 26.53 -2.94 10.98
C ARG A 264 27.51 -3.46 12.01
N SER A 265 28.34 -4.42 11.61
CA SER A 265 29.44 -4.99 12.41
C SER A 265 30.50 -3.95 12.72
#